data_AF-A0A8X6R861-F1
#
_entry.id   AF-A0A8X6R861-F1
#
_cell.length_a   1.000
_cell.length_b   1.000
_cell.length_c   1.000
_cell.angle_alpha   90.00
_cell.angle_beta   90.00
_cell.angle_gamma   90.00
#
_symmetry.space_group_name_H-M   'P 1'
#
loop_
_entity.id
_entity.type
_entity.pdbx_description
1 polymer ?
#
loop_
_entity_poly.entity_id
_entity_poly.type
_entity_poly.pdbx_seq_one_letter_code
_entity_poly.pdbx_strand_id
1 'polypeptide(L)'
;MTSIVRLLEKHKKEFSELINTKLLQNLESVGLLSSEDKRILEEAGSPAKCVDGLISIISRKGYPAFQDLCLSLETICPHLLTKFALDIAGKFGFK
;
A
#
# COMPACT_ATOMS: atom_id res chain seq x y z
N MET A 1 -0.11 15.56 7.59
CA MET A 1 -0.26 14.34 6.75
C MET A 1 1.11 13.94 6.25
N THR A 2 1.55 12.75 6.65
CA THR A 2 2.86 12.15 6.36
C THR A 2 3.10 11.97 4.86
N SER A 3 4.32 12.24 4.38
CA SER A 3 4.71 12.20 2.96
C SER A 3 4.38 10.88 2.25
N ILE A 4 4.30 9.79 3.01
CA ILE A 4 3.99 8.44 2.55
C ILE A 4 2.52 8.29 2.15
N VAL A 5 1.59 8.81 2.95
CA VAL A 5 0.15 8.72 2.65
C VAL A 5 -0.14 9.44 1.33
N ARG A 6 0.48 10.60 1.13
CA ARG A 6 0.40 11.33 -0.15
C ARG A 6 0.96 10.55 -1.34
N LEU A 7 2.01 9.75 -1.13
CA LEU A 7 2.57 8.88 -2.17
C LEU A 7 1.60 7.75 -2.53
N LEU A 8 1.06 7.07 -1.52
CA LEU A 8 0.09 5.98 -1.72
C LEU A 8 -1.19 6.49 -2.39
N GLU A 9 -1.69 7.66 -1.98
CA GLU A 9 -2.84 8.34 -2.61
C GLU A 9 -2.55 8.69 -4.08
N LYS A 10 -1.34 9.19 -4.38
CA LYS A 10 -0.94 9.53 -5.75
C LYS A 10 -0.98 8.32 -6.70
N HIS A 11 -0.60 7.15 -6.20
CA HIS A 11 -0.58 5.91 -6.97
C HIS A 11 -1.79 5.00 -6.71
N LYS A 12 -2.83 5.52 -6.05
CA LYS A 12 -4.02 4.75 -5.64
C LYS A 12 -4.70 4.03 -6.80
N LYS A 13 -4.74 4.65 -7.99
CA LYS A 13 -5.35 4.03 -9.18
C LYS A 13 -4.63 2.74 -9.56
N GLU A 14 -3.32 2.82 -9.74
CA GLU A 14 -2.47 1.67 -10.08
C GLU A 14 -2.52 0.63 -8.96
N PHE A 15 -2.53 1.09 -7.71
CA PHE A 15 -2.61 0.21 -6.57
C PHE A 15 -3.96 -0.52 -6.51
N SER A 16 -5.06 0.12 -6.91
CA SER A 16 -6.39 -0.49 -6.98
C SER A 16 -6.57 -1.48 -8.12
N GLU A 17 -5.76 -1.37 -9.19
CA GLU A 17 -5.72 -2.35 -10.27
C GLU A 17 -4.93 -3.61 -9.86
N LEU A 18 -4.02 -3.46 -8.90
CA LEU A 18 -3.13 -4.53 -8.43
C LEU A 18 -3.57 -5.16 -7.11
N ILE A 19 -4.41 -4.47 -6.32
CA ILE A 19 -4.93 -4.98 -5.05
C ILE A 19 -5.74 -6.24 -5.33
N ASN A 20 -5.30 -7.35 -4.74
CA ASN A 20 -5.94 -8.64 -4.89
C ASN A 20 -5.85 -9.43 -3.59
N THR A 21 -6.60 -10.51 -3.51
CA THR A 21 -6.66 -11.38 -2.33
C THR A 21 -5.28 -11.90 -1.91
N LYS A 22 -4.37 -12.17 -2.85
CA LYS A 22 -3.00 -12.63 -2.53
C LYS A 22 -2.18 -11.56 -1.84
N LEU A 23 -2.31 -10.31 -2.27
CA LEU A 23 -1.65 -9.18 -1.63
C LEU A 23 -2.21 -8.98 -0.21
N LEU A 24 -3.54 -9.01 -0.04
CA LEU A 24 -4.15 -8.90 1.29
C LEU A 24 -3.73 -10.04 2.23
N GLN A 25 -3.65 -11.27 1.73
CA GLN A 25 -3.11 -12.42 2.48
C GLN A 25 -1.64 -12.23 2.87
N ASN A 26 -0.80 -11.72 1.97
CA ASN A 26 0.59 -11.45 2.28
C ASN A 26 0.73 -10.35 3.34
N LEU A 27 -0.07 -9.29 3.22
CA LEU A 27 -0.09 -8.18 4.18
C LEU A 27 -0.57 -8.63 5.57
N GLU A 28 -1.49 -9.59 5.66
CA GLU A 28 -1.85 -10.25 6.92
C GLU A 28 -0.68 -11.09 7.46
N SER A 29 -0.03 -11.88 6.60
CA SER A 29 1.08 -12.76 7.00
C SER A 29 2.29 -12.00 7.55
N VAL A 30 2.55 -10.78 7.08
CA VAL A 30 3.63 -9.91 7.60
C VAL A 30 3.18 -9.07 8.80
N GLY A 31 1.94 -9.22 9.27
CA GLY A 31 1.40 -8.49 10.43
C GLY A 31 0.96 -7.05 10.13
N LEU A 32 0.98 -6.63 8.86
CA LEU A 32 0.50 -5.31 8.44
C LEU A 32 -1.02 -5.21 8.55
N LEU A 33 -1.74 -6.29 8.27
CA LEU A 33 -3.19 -6.41 8.49
C LEU A 33 -3.46 -7.39 9.62
N SER A 34 -4.44 -7.07 10.48
CA SER A 34 -5.08 -8.10 11.29
C SER A 34 -6.07 -8.91 10.44
N SER A 35 -6.48 -10.09 10.92
CA SER A 35 -7.50 -10.89 10.25
C SER A 35 -8.83 -10.14 10.10
N GLU A 36 -9.14 -9.25 11.06
CA GLU A 36 -10.32 -8.37 10.97
C GLU A 36 -10.11 -7.27 9.91
N ASP A 37 -8.95 -6.61 9.87
CA ASP A 37 -8.66 -5.60 8.84
C ASP A 37 -8.79 -6.20 7.44
N LYS A 38 -8.19 -7.37 7.23
CA LYS A 38 -8.26 -8.08 5.95
C LYS A 38 -9.70 -8.37 5.55
N ARG A 39 -10.51 -8.90 6.48
CA ARG A 39 -11.92 -9.19 6.21
C ARG A 39 -12.71 -7.94 5.83
N ILE A 40 -12.52 -6.83 6.56
CA ILE A 40 -13.14 -5.53 6.24
C ILE A 40 -12.73 -5.05 4.84
N LEU A 41 -11.46 -5.21 4.48
CA LEU A 41 -10.92 -4.81 3.18
C LEU A 41 -11.47 -5.68 2.03
N GLU A 42 -11.61 -6.99 2.25
CA GLU A 42 -12.22 -7.93 1.30
C GLU A 42 -13.73 -7.65 1.12
N GLU A 43 -14.42 -7.28 2.20
CA GLU A 43 -15.85 -6.91 2.20
C GLU A 43 -16.11 -5.48 1.68
N ALA A 44 -15.07 -4.69 1.37
CA ALA A 44 -15.20 -3.27 0.97
C ALA A 44 -15.97 -3.06 -0.36
N GLY A 45 -16.20 -4.11 -1.13
CA GLY A 45 -17.07 -4.12 -2.32
C GLY A 45 -16.49 -3.41 -3.56
N SER A 46 -15.34 -2.74 -3.44
CA SER A 46 -14.57 -2.27 -4.60
C SER A 46 -13.07 -2.19 -4.31
N PRO A 47 -12.20 -2.44 -5.31
CA PRO A 47 -10.75 -2.33 -5.15
C PRO A 47 -10.29 -0.94 -4.70
N ALA A 48 -10.97 0.12 -5.16
CA ALA A 48 -10.67 1.49 -4.76
C ALA A 48 -10.92 1.74 -3.26
N LYS A 49 -12.05 1.25 -2.73
CA LYS A 49 -12.37 1.34 -1.30
C LYS A 49 -11.44 0.49 -0.45
N CYS A 50 -11.05 -0.68 -0.95
CA CYS A 50 -10.04 -1.51 -0.31
C CYS A 50 -8.70 -0.76 -0.19
N VAL A 51 -8.25 -0.09 -1.25
CA VAL A 51 -7.02 0.71 -1.18
C VAL A 51 -7.17 1.89 -0.22
N ASP A 52 -8.30 2.59 -0.20
CA ASP A 52 -8.57 3.64 0.80
C ASP A 52 -8.43 3.13 2.23
N GLY A 53 -9.02 1.97 2.53
CA GLY A 53 -8.92 1.34 3.84
C GLY A 53 -7.47 0.99 4.18
N LEU A 54 -6.73 0.41 3.22
CA LEU A 54 -5.33 0.06 3.40
C LEU A 54 -4.44 1.29 3.66
N ILE A 55 -4.65 2.38 2.91
CA ILE A 55 -3.93 3.64 3.11
C ILE A 55 -4.24 4.21 4.50
N SER A 56 -5.50 4.14 4.94
CA SER A 56 -5.90 4.58 6.27
C SER A 56 -5.20 3.76 7.38
N ILE A 57 -5.09 2.44 7.20
CA ILE A 57 -4.36 1.55 8.13
C ILE A 57 -2.88 1.91 8.18
N ILE A 58 -2.22 2.05 7.03
CA ILE A 58 -0.80 2.42 6.95
C ILE A 58 -0.57 3.82 7.55
N SER A 59 -1.48 4.76 7.31
CA SER A 59 -1.43 6.10 7.89
C SER A 59 -1.45 6.07 9.43
N ARG A 60 -2.26 5.19 10.02
CA ARG A 60 -2.35 5.01 11.48
C ARG A 60 -1.12 4.30 12.07
N LYS A 61 -0.61 3.27 11.39
CA LYS A 61 0.56 2.49 11.84
C LYS A 61 1.90 3.19 11.57
N GLY A 62 1.94 4.13 10.63
CA GLY A 62 3.11 4.94 10.32
C GLY A 62 4.14 4.23 9.42
N TYR A 63 5.39 4.71 9.49
CA TYR A 63 6.49 4.27 8.61
C TYR A 63 6.76 2.75 8.61
N PRO A 64 6.73 2.03 9.76
CA PRO A 64 6.97 0.58 9.77
C PRO A 64 6.00 -0.19 8.87
N ALA A 65 4.71 0.13 8.92
CA ALA A 65 3.72 -0.49 8.02
C ALA A 65 3.97 -0.15 6.55
N PHE A 66 4.54 1.02 6.25
CA PHE A 66 4.93 1.31 4.87
C PHE A 66 6.11 0.44 4.40
N GLN A 67 7.08 0.15 5.28
CA GLN A 67 8.18 -0.76 4.95
C GLN A 67 7.67 -2.17 4.69
N ASP A 68 6.78 -2.69 5.54
CA ASP A 68 6.17 -4.01 5.36
C ASP A 68 5.33 -4.10 4.08
N LEU A 69 4.65 -3.00 3.72
CA LEU A 69 4.00 -2.89 2.42
C LEU A 69 5.03 -2.97 1.29
N CYS A 70 6.12 -2.21 1.35
CA CYS A 70 7.15 -2.23 0.31
C CYS A 70 7.76 -3.62 0.13
N LEU A 71 8.04 -4.34 1.22
CA LEU A 71 8.54 -5.73 1.17
C LEU A 71 7.52 -6.67 0.52
N SER A 72 6.24 -6.49 0.83
CA SER A 72 5.16 -7.25 0.18
C SER A 72 5.07 -6.95 -1.31
N LEU A 73 5.22 -5.68 -1.69
CA LEU A 73 5.20 -5.24 -3.08
C LEU A 73 6.43 -5.73 -3.85
N GLU A 74 7.60 -5.86 -3.23
CA GLU A 74 8.80 -6.42 -3.87
C GLU A 74 8.53 -7.82 -4.42
N THR A 75 7.78 -8.63 -3.67
CA THR A 75 7.48 -10.02 -4.02
C THR A 75 6.33 -10.14 -5.02
N ILE A 76 5.29 -9.32 -4.89
CA ILE A 76 4.04 -9.49 -5.66
C ILE A 76 3.95 -8.53 -6.85
N CYS A 77 4.43 -7.29 -6.69
CA CYS A 77 4.27 -6.20 -7.66
C CYS A 77 5.51 -5.27 -7.68
N PRO A 78 6.70 -5.78 -8.07
CA PRO A 78 7.94 -5.00 -8.03
C PRO A 78 7.89 -3.75 -8.91
N HIS A 79 7.06 -3.76 -9.97
CA HIS A 79 6.83 -2.59 -10.82
C HIS A 79 6.18 -1.42 -10.07
N LEU A 80 5.27 -1.68 -9.13
CA LEU A 80 4.63 -0.63 -8.33
C LEU A 80 5.62 -0.07 -7.29
N LEU A 81 6.40 -0.95 -6.67
CA LEU A 81 7.49 -0.55 -5.77
C LEU A 81 8.52 0.33 -6.49
N THR A 82 8.90 -0.04 -7.72
CA THR A 82 9.80 0.75 -8.57
C THR A 82 9.24 2.13 -8.83
N LYS A 83 7.94 2.25 -9.13
CA LYS A 83 7.29 3.57 -9.31
C LYS A 83 7.30 4.40 -8.03
N PHE A 84 7.05 3.79 -6.87
CA PHE A 84 7.14 4.48 -5.59
C PHE A 84 8.56 4.99 -5.35
N ALA A 85 9.57 4.15 -5.60
CA ALA A 85 10.96 4.51 -5.47
C ALA A 85 11.36 5.66 -6.42
N LEU A 86 10.89 5.62 -7.66
CA LEU A 86 11.11 6.70 -8.64
C LEU A 86 10.42 8.01 -8.24
N ASP A 87 9.21 7.97 -7.67
CA ASP A 87 8.52 9.19 -7.21
C ASP A 87 9.21 9.79 -5.97
N ILE A 88 9.69 8.94 -5.07
CA ILE A 88 10.50 9.35 -3.92
C ILE A 88 11.81 9.96 -4.42
N ALA A 89 12.55 9.26 -5.29
CA ALA A 89 13.84 9.73 -5.83
C ALA A 89 13.68 10.98 -6.70
N GLY A 90 12.61 11.08 -7.49
CA GLY A 90 12.28 12.24 -8.31
C GLY A 90 11.94 13.49 -7.49
N LYS A 91 11.51 13.35 -6.23
CA LYS A 91 11.41 14.48 -5.28
C LYS A 91 12.76 14.93 -4.71
N PHE A 92 13.81 14.12 -4.84
CA PHE A 92 15.18 14.45 -4.45
C PHE A 92 16.10 14.80 -5.63
N GLY A 93 15.62 14.68 -6.88
CA GLY A 93 16.35 15.06 -8.09
C GLY A 93 15.82 16.36 -8.68
N PHE A 94 16.75 17.30 -8.94
CA PHE A 94 16.57 18.65 -9.49
C PHE A 94 16.16 19.74 -8.49
N LYS A 95 17.14 20.16 -7.70
CA LYS A 95 17.39 21.59 -7.49
C LYS A 95 18.80 21.91 -7.97
#